data_AF-A0A7C8RHW3-F1
#
_entry.id   AF-A0A7C8RHW3-F1
#
_cell.length_a   1.000
_cell.length_b   1.000
_cell.length_c   1.000
_cell.angle_alpha   90.00
_cell.angle_beta   90.00
_cell.angle_gamma   90.00
#
_symmetry.space_group_name_H-M   'P 1'
#
loop_
_entity.id
_entity.type
_entity.pdbx_description
1 polymer ?
#
loop_
_entity_poly.entity_id
_entity_poly.type
_entity_poly.pdbx_seq_one_letter_code
_entity_poly.pdbx_strand_id
1 'polypeptide(L)'
;MNIFGGSEKYSYTLLAASTRGASPKTQFLRIIPFVFLILLVTCITFTSLYSSRLHHVPTQSTWPSWIDDTIPAEFLKRNHKPLPVPGAEDSLLMLKTGAQVLWNRLPIHMTRLSQIDAPNQVIYSDLEETIQGHHVIDILANVSQNLKNHDHFKTYHEQQKLHKEGVSLAAAKIEGGWTLDKYKWLPMFEHAYKNYPDMKWYIFYEADSFTFWNALNRWLNANFDSEEAWYMGSRNMYGGTYFGHGGSGVVVSHGAMKKTFGGPEGFNLDDYDDEAINNCCGDALLGVVMEKKGVKMWSERHARFQGEQTWGIRHRPQEWCESIFTLHHLLPKEVSMLHEWEMGLIPKKPILYRDLYEKFVSAEITDLKSNWDNLADGLKIEFKALLEEFEGDAEVPKDSKGKPKVKDACRIKCEKLKECLTWRVTDKECGLSTTLSLGQKEKGVISGWMRERIERLRATKCKA
;
A
#
# COMPACT_ATOMS: atom_id res chain seq x y z
N MET A 1 17.48 81.85 -24.31
CA MET A 1 16.87 82.69 -25.36
C MET A 1 15.48 82.15 -25.63
N ASN A 2 14.48 83.01 -25.48
CA ASN A 2 13.20 83.04 -26.20
C ASN A 2 12.26 81.81 -26.17
N ILE A 3 10.93 81.88 -26.04
CA ILE A 3 9.92 82.92 -25.74
C ILE A 3 8.58 82.29 -26.26
N PHE A 4 7.43 82.61 -25.61
CA PHE A 4 6.02 82.46 -26.07
C PHE A 4 5.46 81.04 -26.31
N GLY A 5 4.19 80.71 -26.02
CA GLY A 5 3.03 81.50 -25.59
C GLY A 5 1.71 80.93 -26.16
N GLY A 6 0.60 81.12 -25.44
CA GLY A 6 -0.80 80.97 -25.90
C GLY A 6 -1.43 79.59 -25.68
N SER A 7 -2.69 79.45 -25.25
CA SER A 7 -3.80 80.39 -25.07
C SER A 7 -4.92 79.76 -24.22
N GLU A 8 -5.56 80.58 -23.37
CA GLU A 8 -7.02 80.73 -23.08
C GLU A 8 -7.97 79.51 -23.16
N LYS A 9 -9.04 79.34 -22.38
CA LYS A 9 -9.78 80.06 -21.32
C LYS A 9 -10.94 79.13 -20.91
N TYR A 10 -11.42 79.25 -19.67
CA TYR A 10 -12.83 79.43 -19.26
C TYR A 10 -13.15 78.72 -17.93
N SER A 11 -13.61 79.55 -17.01
CA SER A 11 -14.06 79.28 -15.65
C SER A 11 -15.58 79.37 -15.62
N TYR A 12 -16.25 78.46 -14.90
CA TYR A 12 -17.53 78.75 -14.25
C TYR A 12 -17.59 78.02 -12.89
N THR A 13 -17.55 78.84 -11.83
CA THR A 13 -18.05 78.61 -10.46
C THR A 13 -19.57 78.33 -10.50
N LEU A 14 -20.29 77.76 -9.52
CA LEU A 14 -20.23 77.65 -8.06
C LEU A 14 -21.36 76.66 -7.68
N LEU A 15 -21.30 75.98 -6.52
CA LEU A 15 -22.45 75.84 -5.59
C LEU A 15 -22.02 75.06 -4.34
N ALA A 16 -22.11 75.72 -3.19
CA ALA A 16 -21.90 75.15 -1.87
C ALA A 16 -23.10 74.30 -1.45
N ALA A 17 -22.84 73.13 -0.87
CA ALA A 17 -23.85 72.33 -0.16
C ALA A 17 -23.37 72.04 1.27
N SER A 18 -24.10 72.63 2.21
CA SER A 18 -24.08 72.34 3.64
C SER A 18 -24.46 70.88 3.91
N THR A 19 -23.65 70.16 4.70
CA THR A 19 -24.07 68.90 5.31
C THR A 19 -23.87 68.97 6.82
N ARG A 20 -24.99 69.08 7.56
CA ARG A 20 -25.03 68.84 9.00
C ARG A 20 -24.85 67.34 9.23
N GLY A 21 -23.79 66.95 9.93
CA GLY A 21 -23.51 65.58 10.31
C GLY A 21 -24.57 65.01 11.27
N ALA A 22 -24.93 63.75 11.06
CA ALA A 22 -25.75 62.98 12.00
C ALA A 22 -24.93 62.58 13.23
N SER A 23 -25.57 62.60 14.42
CA SER A 23 -24.97 62.28 15.71
C SER A 23 -24.44 60.83 15.79
N PRO A 24 -23.30 60.57 16.48
CA PRO A 24 -22.67 59.24 16.56
C PRO A 24 -23.55 58.14 17.15
N LYS A 25 -24.59 58.48 17.91
CA LYS A 25 -25.45 57.50 18.60
C LYS A 25 -26.48 56.83 17.67
N THR A 26 -26.88 57.44 16.57
CA THR A 26 -27.85 56.85 15.61
C THR A 26 -27.19 56.00 14.52
N GLN A 27 -25.86 56.09 14.33
CA GLN A 27 -25.12 55.15 13.49
C GLN A 27 -24.90 53.80 14.20
N PHE A 28 -24.61 53.80 15.51
CA PHE A 28 -24.37 52.56 16.26
C PHE A 28 -25.58 51.61 16.29
N LEU A 29 -26.81 52.12 16.36
CA LEU A 29 -28.04 51.29 16.39
C LEU A 29 -28.45 50.73 15.01
N ARG A 30 -27.88 51.24 13.91
CA ARG A 30 -28.13 50.71 12.55
C ARG A 30 -27.04 49.74 12.07
N ILE A 31 -25.85 49.80 12.66
CA ILE A 31 -24.72 48.94 12.28
C ILE A 31 -24.82 47.55 12.92
N ILE A 32 -25.32 47.44 14.15
CA ILE A 32 -25.45 46.16 14.87
C ILE A 32 -26.26 45.10 14.10
N PRO A 33 -27.49 45.37 13.61
CA PRO A 33 -28.24 44.37 12.85
C PRO A 33 -27.60 44.04 11.49
N PHE A 34 -26.89 44.99 10.86
CA PHE A 34 -26.17 44.76 9.61
C PHE A 34 -24.92 43.89 9.80
N VAL A 35 -24.18 44.10 10.89
CA VAL A 35 -23.03 43.28 11.27
C VAL A 35 -23.47 41.88 11.68
N PHE A 36 -24.59 41.74 12.39
CA PHE A 36 -25.17 40.42 12.69
C PHE A 36 -25.66 39.71 11.42
N LEU A 37 -26.29 40.42 10.48
CA LEU A 37 -26.71 39.82 9.21
C LEU A 37 -25.52 39.39 8.35
N ILE A 38 -24.45 40.19 8.30
CA ILE A 38 -23.20 39.84 7.61
C ILE A 38 -22.53 38.65 8.30
N LEU A 39 -22.47 38.61 9.63
CA LEU A 39 -21.94 37.46 10.39
C LEU A 39 -22.79 36.21 10.19
N LEU A 40 -24.11 36.32 10.09
CA LEU A 40 -25.00 35.18 9.86
C LEU A 40 -24.86 34.65 8.43
N VAL A 41 -24.77 35.54 7.44
CA VAL A 41 -24.54 35.18 6.04
C VAL A 41 -23.14 34.62 5.84
N THR A 42 -22.10 35.18 6.48
CA THR A 42 -20.75 34.60 6.45
C THR A 42 -20.71 33.27 7.20
N CYS A 43 -21.44 33.09 8.30
CA CYS A 43 -21.51 31.81 8.99
C CYS A 43 -22.29 30.75 8.19
N ILE A 44 -23.37 31.11 7.48
CA ILE A 44 -24.13 30.18 6.60
C ILE A 44 -23.36 29.84 5.33
N THR A 45 -22.66 30.82 4.73
CA THR A 45 -21.80 30.58 3.56
C THR A 45 -20.52 29.84 3.94
N PHE A 46 -19.88 30.15 5.07
CA PHE A 46 -18.74 29.37 5.58
C PHE A 46 -19.17 27.98 6.04
N THR A 47 -20.31 27.78 6.70
CA THR A 47 -20.79 26.41 7.03
C THR A 47 -21.22 25.64 5.80
N SER A 48 -21.78 26.28 4.75
CA SER A 48 -22.04 25.65 3.46
C SER A 48 -20.75 25.35 2.65
N LEU A 49 -19.70 26.16 2.82
CA LEU A 49 -18.38 25.97 2.19
C LEU A 49 -17.43 25.08 3.01
N TYR A 50 -17.66 24.90 4.32
CA TYR A 50 -16.95 23.95 5.19
C TYR A 50 -17.69 22.61 5.33
N SER A 51 -19.01 22.56 5.15
CA SER A 51 -19.76 21.30 5.05
C SER A 51 -19.49 20.54 3.74
N SER A 52 -18.73 21.14 2.82
CA SER A 52 -18.23 20.50 1.60
C SER A 52 -16.73 20.13 1.67
N ARG A 53 -16.09 20.27 2.85
CA ARG A 53 -14.73 19.77 3.13
C ARG A 53 -14.59 19.16 4.52
N LEU A 54 -15.55 18.36 4.94
CA LEU A 54 -15.15 17.14 5.63
C LEU A 54 -14.51 16.28 4.54
N HIS A 55 -13.19 16.31 4.46
CA HIS A 55 -12.47 15.20 3.85
C HIS A 55 -13.02 13.95 4.54
N HIS A 56 -13.84 13.19 3.81
CA HIS A 56 -14.03 11.80 4.11
C HIS A 56 -12.63 11.21 4.15
N VAL A 57 -12.07 11.07 5.36
CA VAL A 57 -11.22 9.93 5.67
C VAL A 57 -12.01 8.76 5.11
N PRO A 58 -11.50 7.97 4.15
CA PRO A 58 -12.23 6.83 3.64
C PRO A 58 -12.49 5.87 4.81
N THR A 59 -13.64 6.01 5.46
CA THR A 59 -14.12 5.12 6.51
C THR A 59 -14.92 3.96 5.93
N GLN A 60 -14.88 3.78 4.61
CA GLN A 60 -15.28 2.53 3.96
C GLN A 60 -14.03 1.84 3.42
N SER A 61 -13.32 1.16 4.29
CA SER A 61 -12.72 -0.12 3.91
C SER A 61 -13.88 -1.04 3.56
N THR A 62 -14.38 -0.98 2.32
CA THR A 62 -15.42 -1.91 1.90
C THR A 62 -14.84 -3.31 1.98
N TRP A 63 -15.43 -4.15 2.83
CA TRP A 63 -15.12 -5.57 2.92
C TRP A 63 -15.09 -6.21 1.52
N PRO A 64 -14.11 -7.08 1.23
CA PRO A 64 -14.26 -8.01 0.12
C PRO A 64 -15.62 -8.74 0.23
N SER A 65 -16.35 -8.85 -0.87
CA SER A 65 -17.75 -9.31 -0.89
C SER A 65 -17.98 -10.73 -0.38
N TRP A 66 -16.91 -11.52 -0.25
CA TRP A 66 -16.92 -12.93 0.18
C TRP A 66 -16.85 -13.12 1.70
N ILE A 67 -16.69 -12.04 2.47
CA ILE A 67 -16.75 -12.11 3.92
C ILE A 67 -18.22 -12.12 4.32
N ASP A 68 -18.70 -13.30 4.73
CA ASP A 68 -20.00 -13.43 5.37
C ASP A 68 -19.93 -12.82 6.78
N ASP A 69 -20.31 -11.54 6.87
CA ASP A 69 -20.37 -10.81 8.14
C ASP A 69 -21.44 -11.37 9.10
N THR A 70 -22.26 -12.35 8.68
CA THR A 70 -23.27 -12.97 9.53
C THR A 70 -22.73 -14.10 10.41
N ILE A 71 -21.57 -14.70 10.10
CA ILE A 71 -20.93 -15.75 10.91
C ILE A 71 -19.39 -15.58 11.04
N PRO A 72 -18.89 -14.50 11.67
CA PRO A 72 -17.44 -14.31 11.85
C PRO A 72 -16.76 -15.40 12.72
N ALA A 73 -17.55 -16.08 13.56
CA ALA A 73 -17.07 -16.99 14.58
C ALA A 73 -16.58 -18.36 14.06
N GLU A 74 -16.90 -18.77 12.82
CA GLU A 74 -16.41 -20.04 12.27
C GLU A 74 -14.92 -20.03 11.96
N PHE A 75 -14.35 -18.86 11.63
CA PHE A 75 -12.91 -18.73 11.39
C PHE A 75 -12.08 -18.86 12.67
N LEU A 76 -12.61 -18.47 13.84
CA LEU A 76 -11.84 -18.28 15.08
C LEU A 76 -11.72 -19.52 15.98
N LYS A 77 -12.06 -20.72 15.50
CA LYS A 77 -12.22 -21.93 16.34
C LYS A 77 -11.04 -22.89 16.29
N ARG A 78 -9.80 -22.48 16.58
CA ARG A 78 -8.68 -23.45 16.71
C ARG A 78 -7.64 -23.06 17.75
N ASN A 79 -7.67 -23.75 18.90
CA ASN A 79 -6.54 -23.80 19.85
C ASN A 79 -5.56 -24.88 19.39
N HIS A 80 -4.59 -24.54 18.54
CA HIS A 80 -3.45 -25.41 18.25
C HIS A 80 -2.18 -24.86 18.90
N LYS A 81 -1.38 -25.75 19.49
CA LYS A 81 0.01 -25.40 19.78
C LYS A 81 0.73 -25.10 18.46
N PRO A 82 1.66 -24.13 18.42
CA PRO A 82 2.45 -23.88 17.22
C PRO A 82 3.08 -25.16 16.71
N LEU A 83 2.96 -25.41 15.42
CA LEU A 83 3.60 -26.54 14.77
C LEU A 83 5.08 -26.21 14.54
N PRO A 84 6.01 -27.11 14.89
CA PRO A 84 7.42 -26.86 14.65
C PRO A 84 7.73 -26.54 13.18
N VAL A 85 8.47 -25.46 12.96
CA VAL A 85 8.95 -25.00 11.65
C VAL A 85 10.46 -25.26 11.59
N PRO A 86 10.94 -26.28 10.86
CA PRO A 86 12.36 -26.58 10.76
C PRO A 86 13.16 -25.37 10.25
N GLY A 87 14.20 -24.98 10.99
CA GLY A 87 15.03 -23.82 10.68
C GLY A 87 14.50 -22.49 11.23
N ALA A 88 13.38 -22.49 11.96
CA ALA A 88 12.86 -21.29 12.61
C ALA A 88 13.78 -20.78 13.72
N GLU A 89 14.49 -21.67 14.41
CA GLU A 89 15.53 -21.37 15.39
C GLU A 89 16.74 -20.64 14.78
N ASP A 90 16.99 -20.86 13.49
CA ASP A 90 18.09 -20.24 12.72
C ASP A 90 17.61 -18.99 11.95
N SER A 91 16.37 -18.55 12.13
CA SER A 91 15.78 -17.45 11.36
C SER A 91 15.25 -16.35 12.27
N LEU A 92 15.46 -15.10 11.86
CA LEU A 92 14.91 -13.92 12.52
C LEU A 92 13.69 -13.40 11.76
N LEU A 93 12.55 -13.33 12.44
CA LEU A 93 11.35 -12.67 11.91
C LEU A 93 11.33 -11.19 12.34
N MET A 94 11.40 -10.29 11.37
CA MET A 94 11.48 -8.84 11.58
C MET A 94 10.15 -8.19 11.15
N LEU A 95 9.43 -7.59 12.10
CA LEU A 95 8.16 -6.91 11.85
C LEU A 95 8.33 -5.39 12.02
N LYS A 96 8.00 -4.60 10.99
CA LYS A 96 8.03 -3.13 11.07
C LYS A 96 6.63 -2.52 11.09
N THR A 97 6.48 -1.46 11.89
CA THR A 97 5.30 -0.58 11.90
C THR A 97 5.71 0.89 12.01
N GLY A 98 4.74 1.80 11.99
CA GLY A 98 4.90 3.20 12.41
C GLY A 98 4.03 3.51 13.63
N ALA A 99 4.45 4.45 14.46
CA ALA A 99 3.80 4.80 15.71
C ALA A 99 2.32 5.20 15.53
N GLN A 100 2.01 5.90 14.45
CA GLN A 100 0.65 6.38 14.17
C GLN A 100 -0.35 5.26 13.85
N VAL A 101 0.13 4.12 13.34
CA VAL A 101 -0.71 2.96 12.97
C VAL A 101 -0.49 1.75 13.87
N LEU A 102 0.43 1.85 14.83
CA LEU A 102 0.87 0.78 15.72
C LEU A 102 -0.32 0.08 16.39
N TRP A 103 -1.22 0.83 17.03
CA TRP A 103 -2.39 0.25 17.71
C TRP A 103 -3.47 -0.31 16.76
N ASN A 104 -3.48 0.09 15.49
CA ASN A 104 -4.44 -0.41 14.51
C ASN A 104 -3.94 -1.67 13.80
N ARG A 105 -2.62 -1.81 13.62
CA ARG A 105 -2.03 -2.88 12.80
C ARG A 105 -1.33 -3.96 13.62
N LEU A 106 -0.69 -3.60 14.73
CA LEU A 106 0.18 -4.52 15.47
C LEU A 106 -0.55 -5.56 16.36
N PRO A 107 -1.69 -5.24 17.02
CA PRO A 107 -2.33 -6.20 17.93
C PRO A 107 -2.74 -7.54 17.31
N ILE A 108 -3.17 -7.54 16.03
CA ILE A 108 -3.48 -8.81 15.34
C ILE A 108 -2.23 -9.68 15.14
N HIS A 109 -1.08 -9.05 14.86
CA HIS A 109 0.19 -9.75 14.77
C HIS A 109 0.62 -10.32 16.11
N MET A 110 0.36 -9.65 17.24
CA MET A 110 0.71 -10.21 18.56
C MET A 110 -0.04 -11.53 18.82
N THR A 111 -1.33 -11.56 18.46
CA THR A 111 -2.14 -12.78 18.54
C THR A 111 -1.58 -13.87 17.62
N ARG A 112 -1.25 -13.52 16.37
CA ARG A 112 -0.67 -14.46 15.39
C ARG A 112 0.70 -15.00 15.82
N LEU A 113 1.61 -14.12 16.24
CA LEU A 113 2.99 -14.45 16.61
C LEU A 113 3.04 -15.39 17.82
N SER A 114 2.06 -15.30 18.73
CA SER A 114 1.92 -16.25 19.84
C SER A 114 1.48 -17.66 19.42
N GLN A 115 1.02 -17.84 18.16
CA GLN A 115 0.47 -19.08 17.64
C GLN A 115 1.33 -19.75 16.56
N ILE A 116 2.45 -19.13 16.15
CA ILE A 116 3.40 -19.70 15.20
C ILE A 116 4.74 -20.01 15.87
N ASP A 117 5.48 -20.97 15.32
CA ASP A 117 6.81 -21.33 15.81
C ASP A 117 7.86 -20.41 15.18
N ALA A 118 8.08 -19.26 15.80
CA ALA A 118 9.09 -18.27 15.41
C ALA A 118 9.83 -17.81 16.68
N PRO A 119 10.85 -18.54 17.15
CA PRO A 119 11.48 -18.24 18.44
C PRO A 119 12.27 -16.92 18.47
N ASN A 120 12.79 -16.48 17.32
CA ASN A 120 13.51 -15.21 17.19
C ASN A 120 12.66 -14.19 16.44
N GLN A 121 12.22 -13.14 17.15
CA GLN A 121 11.37 -12.09 16.60
C GLN A 121 11.87 -10.72 17.06
N VAL A 122 11.80 -9.73 16.19
CA VAL A 122 12.03 -8.33 16.55
C VAL A 122 10.96 -7.46 15.91
N ILE A 123 10.43 -6.52 16.70
CA ILE A 123 9.45 -5.55 16.24
C ILE A 123 10.09 -4.18 16.26
N TYR A 124 9.98 -3.47 15.13
CA TYR A 124 10.57 -2.16 14.91
C TYR A 124 9.50 -1.10 14.64
N SER A 125 9.72 0.09 15.16
CA SER A 125 8.88 1.28 14.99
C SER A 125 9.75 2.55 15.00
N ASP A 126 9.10 3.71 14.88
CA ASP A 126 9.67 5.05 15.15
C ASP A 126 9.25 5.58 16.53
N LEU A 127 8.78 4.69 17.40
CA LEU A 127 8.39 4.95 18.79
C LEU A 127 8.60 3.68 19.61
N GLU A 128 9.22 3.85 20.77
CA GLU A 128 9.48 2.78 21.72
C GLU A 128 8.18 2.41 22.43
N GLU A 129 7.82 1.13 22.43
CA GLU A 129 6.60 0.69 23.11
C GLU A 129 6.68 -0.75 23.64
N THR A 130 5.69 -1.15 24.44
CA THR A 130 5.48 -2.55 24.80
C THR A 130 4.02 -2.97 24.60
N ILE A 131 3.79 -3.98 23.77
CA ILE A 131 2.44 -4.50 23.46
C ILE A 131 2.35 -5.97 23.83
N GLN A 132 1.45 -6.29 24.77
CA GLN A 132 1.25 -7.67 25.25
C GLN A 132 2.57 -8.38 25.62
N GLY A 133 3.51 -7.66 26.23
CA GLY A 133 4.82 -8.18 26.63
C GLY A 133 5.89 -8.21 25.52
N HIS A 134 5.55 -7.82 24.29
CA HIS A 134 6.51 -7.69 23.19
C HIS A 134 7.06 -6.26 23.14
N HIS A 135 8.40 -6.15 23.17
CA HIS A 135 9.11 -4.90 23.03
C HIS A 135 9.09 -4.43 21.57
N VAL A 136 8.78 -3.14 21.36
CA VAL A 136 8.72 -2.51 20.06
C VAL A 136 9.81 -1.44 20.00
N ILE A 137 10.89 -1.75 19.30
CA ILE A 137 12.11 -0.94 19.30
C ILE A 137 11.90 0.35 18.51
N ASP A 138 12.20 1.49 19.12
CA ASP A 138 12.41 2.75 18.39
C ASP A 138 13.73 2.72 17.64
N ILE A 139 13.68 2.34 16.36
CA ILE A 139 14.89 2.23 15.54
C ILE A 139 15.48 3.60 15.17
N LEU A 140 14.75 4.70 15.44
CA LEU A 140 15.18 6.06 15.16
C LEU A 140 15.71 6.81 16.39
N ALA A 141 15.69 6.20 17.58
CA ALA A 141 16.10 6.85 18.82
C ALA A 141 17.54 7.42 18.78
N ASN A 142 18.43 6.65 18.15
CA ASN A 142 19.89 6.88 18.12
C ASN A 142 20.42 7.27 16.74
N VAL A 143 19.59 7.82 15.85
CA VAL A 143 20.10 8.40 14.59
C VAL A 143 21.05 9.57 14.86
N SER A 144 21.88 9.88 13.87
CA SER A 144 22.80 11.01 13.91
C SER A 144 22.09 12.33 14.23
N GLN A 145 22.84 13.30 14.76
CA GLN A 145 22.31 14.63 14.99
C GLN A 145 21.97 15.36 13.68
N ASN A 146 22.61 15.00 12.58
CA ASN A 146 22.32 15.52 11.24
C ASN A 146 20.89 15.15 10.82
N LEU A 147 20.55 13.85 10.88
CA LEU A 147 19.19 13.39 10.60
C LEU A 147 18.19 13.92 11.61
N LYS A 148 18.52 13.86 12.90
CA LYS A 148 17.61 14.28 13.99
C LYS A 148 17.24 15.76 13.89
N ASN A 149 18.11 16.61 13.35
CA ASN A 149 17.84 18.04 13.12
C ASN A 149 17.22 18.33 11.75
N HIS A 150 17.20 17.37 10.82
CA HIS A 150 16.64 17.55 9.50
C HIS A 150 15.12 17.71 9.55
N ASP A 151 14.57 18.49 8.62
CA ASP A 151 13.13 18.80 8.56
C ASP A 151 12.22 17.56 8.43
N HIS A 152 12.77 16.46 7.89
CA HIS A 152 12.06 15.18 7.79
C HIS A 152 11.78 14.52 9.16
N PHE A 153 12.51 14.91 10.21
CA PHE A 153 12.32 14.41 11.58
C PHE A 153 11.32 15.24 12.40
N LYS A 154 10.68 16.27 11.83
CA LYS A 154 9.61 17.02 12.50
C LYS A 154 8.50 16.10 13.02
N THR A 155 8.04 15.17 12.18
CA THR A 155 7.04 14.14 12.54
C THR A 155 7.50 13.29 13.74
N TYR A 156 8.78 12.89 13.75
CA TYR A 156 9.35 12.10 14.85
C TYR A 156 9.33 12.89 16.17
N HIS A 157 9.76 14.16 16.16
CA HIS A 157 9.73 15.00 17.36
C HIS A 157 8.31 15.25 17.87
N GLU A 158 7.38 15.50 16.95
CA GLU A 158 5.98 15.74 17.28
C GLU A 158 5.32 14.51 17.89
N GLN A 159 5.51 13.33 17.31
CA GLN A 159 4.92 12.10 17.85
C GLN A 159 5.52 11.73 19.22
N GLN A 160 6.82 11.94 19.43
CA GLN A 160 7.46 11.71 20.73
C GLN A 160 6.92 12.66 21.80
N LYS A 161 6.68 13.92 21.45
CA LYS A 161 6.06 14.90 22.35
C LYS A 161 4.63 14.47 22.71
N LEU A 162 3.80 14.20 21.71
CA LEU A 162 2.39 13.84 21.90
C LEU A 162 2.24 12.53 22.67
N HIS A 163 3.12 11.56 22.43
CA HIS A 163 3.13 10.30 23.19
C HIS A 163 3.42 10.55 24.68
N LYS A 164 4.40 11.40 25.01
CA LYS A 164 4.69 11.80 26.41
C LYS A 164 3.53 12.54 27.08
N GLU A 165 2.71 13.23 26.31
CA GLU A 165 1.50 13.92 26.77
C GLU A 165 0.27 12.98 26.88
N GLY A 166 0.43 11.69 26.55
CA GLY A 166 -0.66 10.70 26.60
C GLY A 166 -1.67 10.83 25.45
N VAL A 167 -1.30 11.50 24.36
CA VAL A 167 -2.17 11.71 23.19
C VAL A 167 -2.13 10.48 22.28
N SER A 168 -3.30 10.04 21.84
CA SER A 168 -3.41 8.99 20.82
C SER A 168 -2.84 9.46 19.48
N LEU A 169 -1.71 8.90 19.07
CA LEU A 169 -1.05 9.24 17.80
C LEU A 169 -1.91 8.90 16.57
N ALA A 170 -2.72 7.84 16.66
CA ALA A 170 -3.68 7.49 15.61
C ALA A 170 -4.76 8.58 15.44
N ALA A 171 -5.14 9.26 16.52
CA ALA A 171 -6.12 10.34 16.49
C ALA A 171 -5.50 11.72 16.16
N ALA A 172 -4.19 11.88 16.41
CA ALA A 172 -3.46 13.14 16.23
C ALA A 172 -3.29 13.55 14.76
N LYS A 173 -3.40 12.62 13.81
CA LYS A 173 -3.31 12.87 12.35
C LYS A 173 -2.03 13.62 11.96
N ILE A 174 -0.90 13.23 12.54
CA ILE A 174 0.41 13.84 12.27
C ILE A 174 0.82 13.52 10.83
N GLU A 175 1.11 14.52 10.02
CA GLU A 175 1.56 14.30 8.64
C GLU A 175 3.03 13.83 8.58
N GLY A 176 3.47 13.36 7.42
CA GLY A 176 4.88 13.02 7.18
C GLY A 176 5.33 11.64 7.66
N GLY A 177 4.42 10.78 8.15
CA GLY A 177 4.76 9.42 8.58
C GLY A 177 5.47 8.59 7.48
N TRP A 178 5.05 8.73 6.22
CA TRP A 178 5.72 8.07 5.09
C TRP A 178 7.14 8.61 4.86
N THR A 179 7.32 9.92 4.96
CA THR A 179 8.64 10.57 4.84
C THR A 179 9.58 10.11 5.95
N LEU A 180 9.07 9.89 7.17
CA LEU A 180 9.86 9.39 8.29
C LEU A 180 10.20 7.91 8.12
N ASP A 181 9.28 7.11 7.57
CA ASP A 181 9.41 5.65 7.49
C ASP A 181 10.66 5.19 6.73
N LYS A 182 11.10 5.93 5.70
CA LYS A 182 12.30 5.58 4.92
C LYS A 182 13.57 5.48 5.78
N TYR A 183 13.65 6.22 6.89
CA TYR A 183 14.83 6.24 7.75
C TYR A 183 14.97 5.00 8.62
N LYS A 184 13.92 4.17 8.76
CA LYS A 184 13.96 2.96 9.59
C LYS A 184 14.75 1.82 8.95
N TRP A 185 14.79 1.78 7.62
CA TRP A 185 15.22 0.61 6.85
C TRP A 185 16.66 0.20 7.13
N LEU A 186 17.61 1.09 6.86
CA LEU A 186 19.03 0.78 7.05
C LEU A 186 19.41 0.48 8.51
N PRO A 187 19.04 1.30 9.51
CA PRO A 187 19.35 1.01 10.91
C PRO A 187 18.67 -0.26 11.42
N MET A 188 17.47 -0.60 10.93
CA MET A 188 16.79 -1.84 11.30
C MET A 188 17.58 -3.09 10.91
N PHE A 189 18.10 -3.14 9.67
CA PHE A 189 18.92 -4.28 9.23
C PHE A 189 20.30 -4.29 9.91
N GLU A 190 20.94 -3.14 10.12
CA GLU A 190 22.17 -3.06 10.91
C GLU A 190 21.96 -3.59 12.34
N HIS A 191 20.90 -3.13 13.01
CA HIS A 191 20.54 -3.58 14.35
C HIS A 191 20.27 -5.08 14.38
N ALA A 192 19.54 -5.61 13.39
CA ALA A 192 19.25 -7.03 13.31
C ALA A 192 20.54 -7.87 13.21
N TYR A 193 21.47 -7.48 12.33
CA TYR A 193 22.75 -8.17 12.21
C TYR A 193 23.56 -8.10 13.50
N LYS A 194 23.65 -6.92 14.11
CA LYS A 194 24.45 -6.70 15.31
C LYS A 194 23.97 -7.52 16.52
N ASN A 195 22.65 -7.65 16.68
CA ASN A 195 22.06 -8.33 17.85
C ASN A 195 21.75 -9.80 17.60
N TYR A 196 21.65 -10.22 16.34
CA TYR A 196 21.37 -11.60 15.94
C TYR A 196 22.33 -12.05 14.83
N PRO A 197 23.66 -12.02 15.05
CA PRO A 197 24.64 -12.20 13.99
C PRO A 197 24.64 -13.62 13.39
N ASP A 198 24.22 -14.62 14.15
CA ASP A 198 24.32 -16.04 13.76
C ASP A 198 23.08 -16.58 13.05
N MET A 199 22.10 -15.71 12.73
CA MET A 199 20.89 -16.13 12.01
C MET A 199 21.21 -16.42 10.54
N LYS A 200 20.73 -17.56 10.04
CA LYS A 200 20.81 -17.95 8.62
C LYS A 200 19.96 -17.06 7.73
N TRP A 201 18.78 -16.67 8.20
CA TRP A 201 17.79 -15.91 7.44
C TRP A 201 17.22 -14.75 8.25
N TYR A 202 17.21 -13.56 7.66
CA TYR A 202 16.58 -12.35 8.18
C TYR A 202 15.36 -12.06 7.31
N ILE A 203 14.17 -12.31 7.85
CA ILE A 203 12.91 -12.28 7.11
C ILE A 203 12.08 -11.09 7.59
N PHE A 204 11.96 -10.09 6.74
CA PHE A 204 11.28 -8.83 7.00
C PHE A 204 9.87 -8.79 6.40
N TYR A 205 8.93 -8.22 7.15
CA TYR A 205 7.60 -7.83 6.65
C TYR A 205 7.00 -6.64 7.42
N GLU A 206 6.00 -5.98 6.82
CA GLU A 206 5.31 -4.84 7.43
C GLU A 206 4.03 -5.26 8.17
N ALA A 207 3.53 -4.39 9.04
CA ALA A 207 2.33 -4.66 9.84
C ALA A 207 1.02 -4.73 9.01
N ASP A 208 1.01 -4.31 7.75
CA ASP A 208 -0.04 -4.56 6.75
C ASP A 208 0.38 -5.58 5.67
N SER A 209 1.41 -6.38 5.95
CA SER A 209 1.77 -7.58 5.18
C SER A 209 1.40 -8.85 5.93
N PHE A 210 1.31 -9.96 5.20
CA PHE A 210 1.24 -11.31 5.75
C PHE A 210 2.37 -12.14 5.15
N THR A 211 3.06 -12.90 5.99
CA THR A 211 4.12 -13.81 5.57
C THR A 211 3.72 -15.23 5.95
N PHE A 212 3.60 -16.13 4.97
CA PHE A 212 3.40 -17.56 5.18
C PHE A 212 4.67 -18.18 5.77
N TRP A 213 4.88 -17.94 7.07
CA TRP A 213 6.13 -18.11 7.79
C TRP A 213 6.71 -19.52 7.59
N ASN A 214 5.87 -20.52 7.85
CA ASN A 214 6.28 -21.91 7.75
C ASN A 214 6.65 -22.30 6.31
N ALA A 215 5.88 -21.86 5.32
CA ALA A 215 6.14 -22.15 3.91
C ALA A 215 7.43 -21.50 3.42
N LEU A 216 7.64 -20.22 3.73
CA LEU A 216 8.83 -19.47 3.35
C LEU A 216 10.09 -20.05 4.01
N ASN A 217 10.05 -20.31 5.31
CA ASN A 217 11.21 -20.78 6.07
C ASN A 217 11.69 -22.16 5.56
N ARG A 218 10.76 -23.10 5.33
CA ARG A 218 11.08 -24.40 4.73
C ARG A 218 11.67 -24.27 3.34
N TRP A 219 11.10 -23.39 2.51
CA TRP A 219 11.56 -23.19 1.15
C TRP A 219 12.99 -22.64 1.11
N LEU A 220 13.31 -21.66 1.95
CA LEU A 220 14.67 -21.10 2.06
C LEU A 220 15.69 -22.19 2.43
N ASN A 221 15.43 -22.92 3.53
CA ASN A 221 16.33 -23.97 4.03
C ASN A 221 16.50 -25.15 3.05
N ALA A 222 15.52 -25.40 2.18
CA ALA A 222 15.60 -26.50 1.22
C ALA A 222 16.29 -26.12 -0.10
N ASN A 223 16.35 -24.84 -0.47
CA ASN A 223 16.74 -24.41 -1.81
C ASN A 223 17.98 -23.51 -1.87
N PHE A 224 18.42 -22.95 -0.74
CA PHE A 224 19.50 -21.98 -0.72
C PHE A 224 20.48 -22.23 0.42
N ASP A 225 21.75 -21.96 0.14
CA ASP A 225 22.79 -21.87 1.16
C ASP A 225 22.77 -20.46 1.77
N SER A 226 22.61 -20.37 3.09
CA SER A 226 22.57 -19.08 3.81
C SER A 226 23.93 -18.37 3.87
N GLU A 227 25.04 -19.08 3.65
CA GLU A 227 26.38 -18.47 3.61
C GLU A 227 26.63 -17.68 2.32
N GLU A 228 25.87 -17.96 1.26
CA GLU A 228 25.87 -17.18 0.03
C GLU A 228 25.11 -15.86 0.19
N ALA A 229 25.43 -14.86 -0.63
CA ALA A 229 24.89 -13.51 -0.52
C ALA A 229 23.52 -13.35 -1.18
N TRP A 230 22.47 -13.91 -0.57
CA TRP A 230 21.09 -13.80 -1.03
C TRP A 230 20.38 -12.56 -0.48
N TYR A 231 19.88 -11.73 -1.39
CA TYR A 231 18.94 -10.66 -1.11
C TYR A 231 17.69 -10.87 -1.98
N MET A 232 16.54 -11.14 -1.37
CA MET A 232 15.33 -11.62 -2.03
C MET A 232 14.11 -10.80 -1.63
N GLY A 233 13.09 -10.78 -2.49
CA GLY A 233 11.87 -9.99 -2.32
C GLY A 233 11.23 -9.70 -3.68
N SER A 234 10.19 -8.85 -3.68
CA SER A 234 9.58 -8.38 -4.93
C SER A 234 10.47 -7.34 -5.59
N ARG A 235 11.04 -7.66 -6.76
CA ARG A 235 12.07 -6.83 -7.39
C ARG A 235 11.49 -5.53 -7.97
N ASN A 236 12.04 -4.40 -7.54
CA ASN A 236 11.79 -3.07 -8.09
C ASN A 236 13.13 -2.38 -8.42
N MET A 237 13.10 -1.22 -9.09
CA MET A 237 14.31 -0.51 -9.53
C MET A 237 14.23 0.98 -9.25
N TYR A 238 15.29 1.53 -8.67
CA TYR A 238 15.44 2.97 -8.40
C TYR A 238 16.89 3.38 -8.66
N GLY A 239 17.09 4.44 -9.44
CA GLY A 239 18.44 4.95 -9.74
C GLY A 239 19.37 3.93 -10.44
N GLY A 240 18.83 2.91 -11.10
CA GLY A 240 19.60 1.82 -11.73
C GLY A 240 19.90 0.63 -10.81
N THR A 241 19.62 0.73 -9.51
CA THR A 241 19.78 -0.36 -8.55
C THR A 241 18.47 -1.12 -8.39
N TYR A 242 18.57 -2.46 -8.37
CA TYR A 242 17.44 -3.32 -8.03
C TYR A 242 17.35 -3.53 -6.52
N PHE A 243 16.13 -3.47 -5.99
CA PHE A 243 15.84 -3.67 -4.57
C PHE A 243 14.54 -4.47 -4.37
N GLY A 244 14.35 -4.99 -3.15
CA GLY A 244 13.09 -5.63 -2.74
C GLY A 244 12.10 -4.59 -2.27
N HIS A 245 10.92 -4.51 -2.91
CA HIS A 245 9.83 -3.64 -2.49
C HIS A 245 9.37 -3.99 -1.07
N GLY A 246 9.36 -2.99 -0.20
CA GLY A 246 9.25 -3.22 1.23
C GLY A 246 7.96 -3.88 1.68
N GLY A 247 6.82 -3.42 1.18
CA GLY A 247 5.52 -4.01 1.53
C GLY A 247 5.37 -5.47 1.14
N SER A 248 6.11 -5.92 0.12
CA SER A 248 6.09 -7.32 -0.34
C SER A 248 6.94 -8.26 0.52
N GLY A 249 7.62 -7.73 1.55
CA GLY A 249 8.57 -8.48 2.35
C GLY A 249 9.93 -8.66 1.67
N VAL A 250 10.96 -8.82 2.51
CA VAL A 250 12.36 -8.92 2.10
C VAL A 250 13.01 -10.06 2.88
N VAL A 251 13.85 -10.85 2.22
CA VAL A 251 14.67 -11.88 2.88
C VAL A 251 16.14 -11.60 2.58
N VAL A 252 16.96 -11.64 3.61
CA VAL A 252 18.42 -11.49 3.49
C VAL A 252 19.08 -12.68 4.19
N SER A 253 20.05 -13.32 3.54
CA SER A 253 20.81 -14.41 4.15
C SER A 253 21.90 -13.92 5.10
N HIS A 254 22.42 -14.81 5.93
CA HIS A 254 23.60 -14.56 6.76
C HIS A 254 24.76 -13.99 5.95
N GLY A 255 25.11 -14.63 4.83
CA GLY A 255 26.21 -14.19 3.96
C GLY A 255 26.03 -12.77 3.42
N ALA A 256 24.81 -12.41 3.04
CA ALA A 256 24.49 -11.05 2.58
C ALA A 256 24.60 -10.03 3.74
N MET A 257 24.01 -10.33 4.90
CA MET A 257 24.09 -9.44 6.07
C MET A 257 25.53 -9.23 6.53
N LYS A 258 26.32 -10.29 6.62
CA LYS A 258 27.75 -10.25 6.97
C LYS A 258 28.56 -9.43 5.98
N LYS A 259 28.30 -9.57 4.68
CA LYS A 259 28.98 -8.79 3.63
C LYS A 259 28.62 -7.30 3.70
N THR A 260 27.38 -6.98 4.06
CA THR A 260 26.91 -5.59 4.14
C THR A 260 27.32 -4.88 5.44
N PHE A 261 27.09 -5.52 6.58
CA PHE A 261 27.22 -4.89 7.92
C PHE A 261 28.40 -5.42 8.75
N GLY A 262 28.95 -6.59 8.40
CA GLY A 262 30.02 -7.27 9.16
C GLY A 262 31.43 -7.14 8.57
N GLY A 263 31.65 -6.21 7.64
CA GLY A 263 32.95 -6.00 7.02
C GLY A 263 34.03 -5.55 8.02
N PRO A 264 35.33 -5.77 7.70
CA PRO A 264 36.44 -5.45 8.61
C PRO A 264 36.59 -3.95 8.90
N GLU A 265 36.09 -3.09 8.01
CA GLU A 265 36.06 -1.63 8.18
C GLU A 265 34.94 -1.17 9.15
N GLY A 266 34.08 -2.10 9.57
CA GLY A 266 32.86 -1.79 10.29
C GLY A 266 31.75 -1.26 9.38
N PHE A 267 30.60 -0.95 9.99
CA PHE A 267 29.49 -0.30 9.33
C PHE A 267 29.06 0.90 10.19
N ASN A 268 29.09 2.09 9.61
CA ASN A 268 28.63 3.31 10.25
C ASN A 268 27.38 3.82 9.53
N LEU A 269 26.29 4.00 10.28
CA LEU A 269 25.02 4.47 9.73
C LEU A 269 25.14 5.92 9.24
N ASP A 270 25.91 6.75 9.95
CA ASP A 270 26.06 8.18 9.66
C ASP A 270 26.67 8.43 8.27
N ASP A 271 27.44 7.47 7.74
CA ASP A 271 28.04 7.55 6.41
C ASP A 271 26.99 7.56 5.27
N TYR A 272 25.73 7.22 5.58
CA TYR A 272 24.63 7.13 4.63
C TYR A 272 23.51 8.16 4.88
N ASP A 273 23.72 9.13 5.77
CA ASP A 273 22.72 10.15 6.10
C ASP A 273 22.27 10.94 4.87
N ASP A 274 23.24 11.40 4.06
CA ASP A 274 22.97 12.19 2.87
C ASP A 274 22.23 11.37 1.81
N GLU A 275 22.60 10.11 1.59
CA GLU A 275 21.83 9.21 0.74
C GLU A 275 20.42 8.97 1.30
N ALA A 276 20.25 8.82 2.61
CA ALA A 276 18.94 8.65 3.22
C ALA A 276 18.06 9.89 3.06
N ILE A 277 18.63 11.10 3.15
CA ILE A 277 17.93 12.36 2.87
C ILE A 277 17.49 12.44 1.42
N ASN A 278 18.38 12.12 0.47
CA ASN A 278 18.16 12.31 -0.96
C ASN A 278 17.40 11.17 -1.65
N ASN A 279 17.29 10.00 -1.02
CA ASN A 279 16.52 8.87 -1.56
C ASN A 279 15.02 9.02 -1.24
N CYS A 280 14.16 8.62 -2.17
CA CYS A 280 12.71 8.61 -1.95
C CYS A 280 12.29 7.59 -0.89
N CYS A 281 13.02 6.49 -0.79
CA CYS A 281 12.48 5.22 -0.31
C CYS A 281 13.55 4.44 0.48
N GLY A 282 13.19 3.92 1.65
CA GLY A 282 14.15 3.28 2.57
C GLY A 282 14.57 1.88 2.12
N ASP A 283 13.65 1.14 1.51
CA ASP A 283 13.91 -0.15 0.87
C ASP A 283 14.87 -0.01 -0.33
N ALA A 284 14.70 1.04 -1.13
CA ALA A 284 15.65 1.40 -2.19
C ALA A 284 17.04 1.73 -1.62
N LEU A 285 17.13 2.48 -0.52
CA LEU A 285 18.40 2.76 0.14
C LEU A 285 19.11 1.48 0.59
N LEU A 286 18.39 0.55 1.22
CA LEU A 286 18.94 -0.75 1.60
C LEU A 286 19.55 -1.48 0.37
N GLY A 287 18.81 -1.50 -0.75
CA GLY A 287 19.30 -2.08 -2.00
C GLY A 287 20.57 -1.41 -2.53
N VAL A 288 20.64 -0.07 -2.49
CA VAL A 288 21.84 0.69 -2.89
C VAL A 288 23.04 0.33 -2.01
N VAL A 289 22.87 0.27 -0.69
CA VAL A 289 23.95 -0.07 0.25
C VAL A 289 24.42 -1.51 0.03
N MET A 290 23.48 -2.45 -0.13
CA MET A 290 23.78 -3.85 -0.44
C MET A 290 24.56 -3.99 -1.75
N GLU A 291 24.13 -3.31 -2.81
CA GLU A 291 24.80 -3.36 -4.11
C GLU A 291 26.22 -2.76 -4.06
N LYS A 292 26.40 -1.63 -3.35
CA LYS A 292 27.74 -1.05 -3.08
C LYS A 292 28.66 -2.04 -2.35
N LYS A 293 28.10 -2.89 -1.48
CA LYS A 293 28.83 -3.96 -0.77
C LYS A 293 28.89 -5.28 -1.58
N GLY A 294 28.45 -5.28 -2.84
CA GLY A 294 28.53 -6.42 -3.75
C GLY A 294 27.49 -7.51 -3.47
N VAL A 295 26.36 -7.18 -2.84
CA VAL A 295 25.18 -8.03 -2.67
C VAL A 295 24.14 -7.56 -3.68
N LYS A 296 23.76 -8.41 -4.63
CA LYS A 296 22.78 -8.07 -5.68
C LYS A 296 21.44 -8.70 -5.38
N MET A 297 20.37 -7.98 -5.72
CA MET A 297 19.01 -8.51 -5.63
C MET A 297 18.85 -9.75 -6.50
N TRP A 298 18.31 -10.81 -5.91
CA TRP A 298 17.97 -12.04 -6.60
C TRP A 298 16.90 -11.78 -7.67
N SER A 299 17.12 -12.36 -8.85
CA SER A 299 16.18 -12.22 -9.96
C SER A 299 15.02 -13.20 -9.81
N GLU A 300 14.06 -12.87 -8.94
CA GLU A 300 12.83 -13.65 -8.82
C GLU A 300 12.03 -13.60 -10.14
N ARG A 301 11.60 -14.77 -10.62
CA ARG A 301 10.86 -15.01 -11.86
C ARG A 301 9.40 -15.39 -11.66
N HIS A 302 9.00 -15.74 -10.44
CA HIS A 302 7.68 -16.34 -10.16
C HIS A 302 6.80 -15.50 -9.23
N ALA A 303 7.19 -14.24 -8.97
CA ALA A 303 6.42 -13.28 -8.16
C ALA A 303 6.03 -13.76 -6.74
N ARG A 304 6.77 -14.71 -6.15
CA ARG A 304 6.40 -15.36 -4.88
C ARG A 304 6.29 -14.38 -3.70
N PHE A 305 6.95 -13.23 -3.81
CA PHE A 305 6.81 -12.09 -2.91
C PHE A 305 5.80 -11.10 -3.49
N GLN A 306 4.64 -10.96 -2.87
CA GLN A 306 3.52 -10.22 -3.46
C GLN A 306 3.26 -8.89 -2.74
N GLY A 307 3.19 -7.80 -3.51
CA GLY A 307 2.76 -6.47 -3.09
C GLY A 307 1.26 -6.22 -3.14
N GLU A 308 0.49 -7.24 -3.55
CA GLU A 308 -0.97 -7.20 -3.63
C GLU A 308 -1.63 -7.93 -2.45
N GLN A 309 -2.84 -7.48 -2.12
CA GLN A 309 -3.77 -8.20 -1.24
C GLN A 309 -4.55 -9.26 -2.03
N THR A 310 -5.27 -10.14 -1.33
CA THR A 310 -5.92 -11.34 -1.90
C THR A 310 -6.74 -11.09 -3.17
N TRP A 311 -7.49 -9.99 -3.23
CA TRP A 311 -8.33 -9.67 -4.38
C TRP A 311 -7.58 -9.02 -5.56
N GLY A 312 -6.43 -8.36 -5.30
CA GLY A 312 -5.63 -7.63 -6.29
C GLY A 312 -4.63 -8.50 -7.04
N ILE A 313 -4.40 -9.73 -6.57
CA ILE A 313 -3.44 -10.65 -7.17
C ILE A 313 -3.81 -10.94 -8.63
N ARG A 314 -2.81 -10.79 -9.50
CA ARG A 314 -2.89 -11.18 -10.90
C ARG A 314 -2.44 -12.63 -11.04
N HIS A 315 -3.37 -13.57 -10.87
CA HIS A 315 -3.10 -14.98 -11.10
C HIS A 315 -2.83 -15.20 -12.58
N ARG A 316 -1.58 -15.50 -12.94
CA ARG A 316 -1.22 -15.81 -14.33
C ARG A 316 -0.99 -17.31 -14.48
N PRO A 317 -1.23 -17.87 -15.66
CA PRO A 317 -1.11 -19.31 -15.88
C PRO A 317 0.27 -19.87 -15.50
N GLN A 318 1.35 -19.11 -15.73
CA GLN A 318 2.70 -19.59 -15.47
C GLN A 318 3.09 -19.63 -13.98
N GLU A 319 2.51 -18.78 -13.12
CA GLU A 319 2.73 -18.84 -11.67
C GLU A 319 1.68 -19.70 -10.94
N TRP A 320 0.69 -20.26 -11.65
CA TRP A 320 -0.44 -20.99 -11.04
C TRP A 320 -0.03 -22.08 -10.04
N CYS A 321 1.06 -22.77 -10.35
CA CYS A 321 1.63 -23.85 -9.54
C CYS A 321 2.90 -23.44 -8.79
N GLU A 322 3.20 -22.16 -8.72
CA GLU A 322 4.32 -21.63 -7.96
C GLU A 322 3.88 -21.30 -6.53
N SER A 323 4.84 -21.34 -5.60
CA SER A 323 4.60 -20.96 -4.21
C SER A 323 4.27 -19.46 -4.09
N ILE A 324 3.56 -19.09 -3.04
CA ILE A 324 3.37 -17.69 -2.64
C ILE A 324 3.76 -17.54 -1.18
N PHE A 325 4.55 -16.52 -0.85
CA PHE A 325 5.15 -16.35 0.47
C PHE A 325 4.63 -15.15 1.22
N THR A 326 4.29 -14.08 0.51
CA THR A 326 3.83 -12.84 1.14
C THR A 326 2.62 -12.27 0.44
N LEU A 327 1.90 -11.39 1.15
CA LEU A 327 0.81 -10.55 0.68
C LEU A 327 0.94 -9.18 1.36
N HIS A 328 0.42 -8.12 0.75
CA HIS A 328 0.55 -6.74 1.25
C HIS A 328 -0.77 -5.96 1.14
N HIS A 329 -0.82 -4.77 1.74
CA HIS A 329 -2.00 -3.90 1.81
C HIS A 329 -3.19 -4.54 2.55
N LEU A 330 -2.91 -5.40 3.51
CA LEU A 330 -3.94 -6.15 4.22
C LEU A 330 -4.54 -5.34 5.36
N LEU A 331 -5.85 -5.47 5.51
CA LEU A 331 -6.55 -5.05 6.71
C LEU A 331 -6.28 -6.03 7.86
N PRO A 332 -6.38 -5.61 9.13
CA PRO A 332 -6.20 -6.51 10.28
C PRO A 332 -7.10 -7.75 10.24
N LYS A 333 -8.33 -7.64 9.74
CA LYS A 333 -9.23 -8.80 9.58
C LYS A 333 -8.73 -9.75 8.48
N GLU A 334 -8.14 -9.26 7.39
CA GLU A 334 -7.55 -10.14 6.37
C GLU A 334 -6.33 -10.89 6.91
N VAL A 335 -5.49 -10.24 7.72
CA VAL A 335 -4.39 -10.92 8.45
C VAL A 335 -4.94 -12.05 9.32
N SER A 336 -6.01 -11.80 10.09
CA SER A 336 -6.69 -12.83 10.89
C SER A 336 -7.20 -13.99 10.04
N MET A 337 -7.86 -13.70 8.93
CA MET A 337 -8.44 -14.71 8.04
C MET A 337 -7.38 -15.55 7.33
N LEU A 338 -6.27 -14.94 6.92
CA LEU A 338 -5.13 -15.64 6.34
C LEU A 338 -4.46 -16.54 7.37
N HIS A 339 -4.33 -16.09 8.62
CA HIS A 339 -3.81 -16.92 9.73
C HIS A 339 -4.67 -18.16 9.96
N GLU A 340 -5.98 -17.99 10.10
CA GLU A 340 -6.90 -19.12 10.31
C GLU A 340 -6.91 -20.10 9.14
N TRP A 341 -6.75 -19.59 7.91
CA TRP A 341 -6.58 -20.44 6.74
C TRP A 341 -5.25 -21.20 6.78
N GLU A 342 -4.12 -20.53 7.02
CA GLU A 342 -2.78 -21.14 7.11
C GLU A 342 -2.75 -22.27 8.16
N MET A 343 -3.35 -22.04 9.33
CA MET A 343 -3.47 -23.03 10.41
C MET A 343 -4.33 -24.25 10.05
N GLY A 344 -5.14 -24.16 8.99
CA GLY A 344 -5.91 -25.27 8.45
C GLY A 344 -5.19 -26.09 7.38
N LEU A 345 -4.04 -25.63 6.88
CA LEU A 345 -3.31 -26.29 5.81
C LEU A 345 -2.37 -27.39 6.33
N ILE A 346 -1.95 -28.26 5.41
CA ILE A 346 -0.96 -29.30 5.72
C ILE A 346 0.42 -28.64 5.83
N PRO A 347 1.07 -28.62 7.01
CA PRO A 347 2.24 -27.76 7.26
C PRO A 347 3.48 -28.05 6.41
N LYS A 348 3.57 -29.26 5.85
CA LYS A 348 4.72 -29.70 5.03
C LYS A 348 4.55 -29.40 3.54
N LYS A 349 3.36 -28.97 3.10
CA LYS A 349 3.10 -28.68 1.69
C LYS A 349 3.38 -27.20 1.39
N PRO A 350 3.88 -26.88 0.19
CA PRO A 350 3.93 -25.49 -0.25
C PRO A 350 2.51 -24.92 -0.36
N ILE A 351 2.39 -23.60 -0.16
CA ILE A 351 1.16 -22.85 -0.43
C ILE A 351 1.31 -22.24 -1.82
N LEU A 352 0.42 -22.62 -2.75
CA LEU A 352 0.51 -22.21 -4.15
C LEU A 352 -0.44 -21.06 -4.49
N TYR A 353 -0.18 -20.36 -5.59
CA TYR A 353 -1.12 -19.37 -6.15
C TYR A 353 -2.53 -19.93 -6.37
N ARG A 354 -2.63 -21.18 -6.86
CA ARG A 354 -3.91 -21.87 -7.01
C ARG A 354 -4.64 -22.03 -5.67
N ASP A 355 -3.93 -22.36 -4.59
CA ASP A 355 -4.58 -22.61 -3.30
C ASP A 355 -5.21 -21.33 -2.75
N LEU A 356 -4.52 -20.19 -2.92
CA LEU A 356 -5.05 -18.87 -2.58
C LEU A 356 -6.25 -18.49 -3.46
N TYR A 357 -6.16 -18.73 -4.77
CA TYR A 357 -7.28 -18.52 -5.69
C TYR A 357 -8.51 -19.33 -5.28
N GLU A 358 -8.35 -20.64 -5.07
CA GLU A 358 -9.46 -21.52 -4.73
C GLU A 358 -10.11 -21.09 -3.42
N LYS A 359 -9.31 -20.63 -2.44
CA LYS A 359 -9.83 -20.21 -1.14
C LYS A 359 -10.54 -18.85 -1.16
N PHE A 360 -9.96 -17.84 -1.81
CA PHE A 360 -10.38 -16.44 -1.64
C PHE A 360 -11.00 -15.80 -2.88
N VAL A 361 -10.87 -16.43 -4.05
CA VAL A 361 -11.30 -15.84 -5.33
C VAL A 361 -12.37 -16.67 -6.03
N SER A 362 -12.24 -17.99 -6.07
CA SER A 362 -13.03 -18.87 -6.94
C SER A 362 -14.55 -18.69 -6.80
N ALA A 363 -15.05 -18.58 -5.58
CA ALA A 363 -16.48 -18.43 -5.28
C ALA A 363 -17.07 -17.09 -5.77
N GLU A 364 -16.23 -16.07 -5.95
CA GLU A 364 -16.63 -14.74 -6.38
C GLU A 364 -16.57 -14.56 -7.90
N ILE A 365 -16.02 -15.51 -8.64
CA ILE A 365 -15.91 -15.42 -10.10
C ILE A 365 -17.25 -15.75 -10.74
N THR A 366 -17.79 -14.78 -11.47
CA THR A 366 -19.02 -14.89 -12.27
C THR A 366 -18.72 -14.53 -13.73
N ASP A 367 -19.67 -14.74 -14.65
CA ASP A 367 -19.48 -14.31 -16.05
C ASP A 367 -19.29 -12.79 -16.17
N LEU A 368 -20.03 -12.03 -15.36
CA LEU A 368 -20.04 -10.58 -15.39
C LEU A 368 -20.41 -9.98 -14.02
N LYS A 369 -19.71 -8.91 -13.62
CA LYS A 369 -20.07 -8.04 -12.49
C LYS A 369 -20.20 -6.59 -12.96
N SER A 370 -21.25 -5.91 -12.50
CA SER A 370 -21.41 -4.46 -12.67
C SER A 370 -20.96 -3.71 -11.42
N ASN A 371 -20.50 -2.48 -11.59
CA ASN A 371 -19.87 -1.67 -10.54
C ASN A 371 -18.68 -2.40 -9.89
N TRP A 372 -17.85 -3.02 -10.73
CA TRP A 372 -16.75 -3.85 -10.31
C TRP A 372 -15.60 -3.74 -11.31
N ASP A 373 -14.39 -3.50 -10.82
CA ASP A 373 -13.16 -3.47 -11.62
C ASP A 373 -12.31 -4.70 -11.29
N ASN A 374 -12.18 -5.62 -12.24
CA ASN A 374 -11.35 -6.81 -12.15
C ASN A 374 -9.88 -6.58 -12.54
N LEU A 375 -9.47 -5.32 -12.73
CA LEU A 375 -8.10 -4.92 -13.07
C LEU A 375 -7.60 -5.44 -14.43
N ALA A 376 -8.51 -5.73 -15.37
CA ALA A 376 -8.12 -6.10 -16.73
C ALA A 376 -7.52 -4.90 -17.48
N ASP A 377 -6.21 -4.69 -17.34
CA ASP A 377 -5.50 -3.51 -17.84
C ASP A 377 -4.29 -3.82 -18.75
N GLY A 378 -4.10 -5.09 -19.12
CA GLY A 378 -2.96 -5.55 -19.93
C GLY A 378 -2.98 -5.03 -21.37
N LEU A 379 -4.17 -4.85 -21.96
CA LEU A 379 -4.38 -4.16 -23.22
C LEU A 379 -5.58 -3.21 -23.08
N LYS A 380 -5.33 -1.92 -23.29
CA LYS A 380 -6.35 -0.86 -23.21
C LYS A 380 -6.71 -0.37 -24.60
N ILE A 381 -8.00 -0.32 -24.90
CA ILE A 381 -8.54 0.00 -26.22
C ILE A 381 -9.58 1.11 -26.06
N GLU A 382 -9.33 2.24 -26.71
CA GLU A 382 -10.28 3.35 -26.80
C GLU A 382 -11.57 2.91 -27.47
N PHE A 383 -12.72 3.38 -26.97
CA PHE A 383 -14.03 2.97 -27.50
C PHE A 383 -14.21 3.26 -28.98
N LYS A 384 -13.69 4.38 -29.47
CA LYS A 384 -13.77 4.71 -30.90
C LYS A 384 -13.13 3.60 -31.75
N ALA A 385 -11.90 3.23 -31.43
CA ALA A 385 -11.16 2.20 -32.14
C ALA A 385 -11.84 0.83 -32.03
N LEU A 386 -12.33 0.48 -30.83
CA LEU A 386 -13.06 -0.76 -30.60
C LEU A 386 -14.34 -0.83 -31.45
N LEU A 387 -15.13 0.24 -31.49
CA LEU A 387 -16.39 0.26 -32.21
C LEU A 387 -16.21 0.27 -33.73
N GLU A 388 -15.17 0.93 -34.24
CA GLU A 388 -14.78 0.90 -35.66
C GLU A 388 -14.37 -0.52 -36.09
N GLU A 389 -13.64 -1.26 -35.25
CA GLU A 389 -13.25 -2.66 -35.54
C GLU A 389 -14.47 -3.57 -35.72
N PHE A 390 -15.55 -3.34 -34.96
CA PHE A 390 -16.72 -4.22 -34.90
C PHE A 390 -17.96 -3.70 -35.64
N GLU A 391 -17.87 -2.61 -36.42
CA GLU A 391 -19.03 -1.98 -37.08
C GLU A 391 -19.84 -2.95 -37.98
N GLY A 392 -19.11 -3.80 -38.71
CA GLY A 392 -19.67 -4.81 -39.62
C GLY A 392 -19.82 -6.22 -39.02
N ASP A 393 -19.45 -6.42 -37.75
CA ASP A 393 -19.46 -7.75 -37.14
C ASP A 393 -20.89 -8.14 -36.71
N ALA A 394 -21.39 -9.25 -37.25
CA ALA A 394 -22.73 -9.76 -36.96
C ALA A 394 -22.85 -10.40 -35.57
N GLU A 395 -21.72 -10.79 -34.95
CA GLU A 395 -21.70 -11.40 -33.62
C GLU A 395 -21.89 -10.37 -32.50
N VAL A 396 -21.62 -9.09 -32.77
CA VAL A 396 -21.74 -8.01 -31.79
C VAL A 396 -23.14 -7.39 -31.82
N PRO A 397 -23.91 -7.48 -30.71
CA PRO A 397 -25.21 -6.82 -30.62
C PRO A 397 -25.11 -5.31 -30.82
N LYS A 398 -26.05 -4.76 -31.59
CA LYS A 398 -26.14 -3.33 -31.90
C LYS A 398 -27.12 -2.61 -30.96
N ASP A 399 -26.87 -1.33 -30.71
CA ASP A 399 -27.77 -0.44 -29.99
C ASP A 399 -28.92 0.04 -30.89
N SER A 400 -29.81 0.88 -30.35
CA SER A 400 -30.95 1.43 -31.10
C SER A 400 -30.55 2.33 -32.27
N LYS A 401 -29.28 2.74 -32.37
CA LYS A 401 -28.72 3.54 -33.47
C LYS A 401 -27.94 2.67 -34.46
N GLY A 402 -27.97 1.34 -34.31
CA GLY A 402 -27.27 0.39 -35.17
C GLY A 402 -25.76 0.31 -34.89
N LYS A 403 -25.26 0.88 -33.79
CA LYS A 403 -23.84 0.84 -33.42
C LYS A 403 -23.54 -0.36 -32.52
N PRO A 404 -22.37 -1.02 -32.63
CA PRO A 404 -22.01 -2.10 -31.73
C PRO A 404 -22.06 -1.64 -30.27
N LYS A 405 -22.55 -2.49 -29.37
CA LYS A 405 -22.52 -2.20 -27.92
C LYS A 405 -21.11 -2.39 -27.39
N VAL A 406 -20.54 -1.34 -26.79
CA VAL A 406 -19.16 -1.33 -26.26
C VAL A 406 -18.85 -2.54 -25.37
N LYS A 407 -19.76 -2.86 -24.44
CA LYS A 407 -19.63 -4.02 -23.55
C LYS A 407 -19.46 -5.33 -24.30
N ASP A 408 -20.31 -5.56 -25.28
CA ASP A 408 -20.32 -6.81 -26.04
C ASP A 408 -19.13 -6.88 -27.00
N ALA A 409 -18.76 -5.75 -27.63
CA ALA A 409 -17.55 -5.64 -28.44
C ALA A 409 -16.29 -5.95 -27.61
N CYS A 410 -16.20 -5.44 -26.38
CA CYS A 410 -15.06 -5.69 -25.48
C CYS A 410 -14.96 -7.16 -25.07
N ARG A 411 -16.09 -7.77 -24.67
CA ARG A 411 -16.17 -9.22 -24.39
C ARG A 411 -15.73 -10.05 -25.59
N ILE A 412 -16.29 -9.79 -26.77
CA ILE A 412 -16.00 -10.54 -28.00
C ILE A 412 -14.53 -10.34 -28.42
N LYS A 413 -13.95 -9.15 -28.24
CA LYS A 413 -12.52 -8.93 -28.45
C LYS A 413 -11.67 -9.85 -27.58
N CYS A 414 -12.01 -9.99 -26.30
CA CYS A 414 -11.35 -10.93 -25.39
C CYS A 414 -11.57 -12.39 -25.82
N GLU A 415 -12.76 -12.76 -26.32
CA GLU A 415 -13.02 -14.09 -26.87
C GLU A 415 -12.14 -14.40 -28.09
N LYS A 416 -11.94 -13.43 -28.99
CA LYS A 416 -11.05 -13.58 -30.16
C LYS A 416 -9.57 -13.69 -29.77
N LEU A 417 -9.16 -13.13 -28.63
CA LEU A 417 -7.80 -13.27 -28.10
C LEU A 417 -7.67 -14.54 -27.26
N LYS A 418 -7.03 -15.58 -27.79
CA LYS A 418 -6.93 -16.92 -27.17
C LYS A 418 -6.53 -16.92 -25.69
N GLU A 419 -5.55 -16.10 -25.31
CA GLU A 419 -4.97 -16.05 -23.96
C GLU A 419 -5.71 -15.09 -23.01
N CYS A 420 -6.74 -14.37 -23.47
CA CYS A 420 -7.45 -13.41 -22.63
C CYS A 420 -8.29 -14.15 -21.57
N LEU A 421 -8.11 -13.82 -20.30
CA LEU A 421 -8.84 -14.41 -19.18
C LEU A 421 -9.92 -13.47 -18.63
N THR A 422 -9.68 -12.16 -18.71
CA THR A 422 -10.57 -11.14 -18.14
C THR A 422 -10.68 -9.93 -19.06
N TRP A 423 -11.81 -9.25 -18.96
CA TRP A 423 -12.06 -7.98 -19.63
C TRP A 423 -12.81 -7.03 -18.71
N ARG A 424 -12.69 -5.72 -18.96
CA ARG A 424 -13.42 -4.67 -18.27
C ARG A 424 -13.80 -3.55 -19.22
N VAL A 425 -14.85 -2.82 -18.89
CA VAL A 425 -15.28 -1.60 -19.57
C VAL A 425 -15.45 -0.51 -18.53
N THR A 426 -14.74 0.60 -18.72
CA THR A 426 -14.84 1.81 -17.90
C THR A 426 -15.75 2.86 -18.56
N ASP A 427 -15.64 4.13 -18.16
CA ASP A 427 -16.26 5.26 -18.87
C ASP A 427 -15.46 5.69 -20.12
N LYS A 428 -14.23 5.20 -20.29
CA LYS A 428 -13.29 5.65 -21.34
C LYS A 428 -12.83 4.53 -22.26
N GLU A 429 -12.56 3.36 -21.72
CA GLU A 429 -11.82 2.31 -22.42
C GLU A 429 -12.35 0.90 -22.15
N CYS A 430 -12.08 0.01 -23.10
CA CYS A 430 -12.14 -1.43 -22.93
C CYS A 430 -10.75 -1.92 -22.52
N GLY A 431 -10.67 -2.63 -21.40
CA GLY A 431 -9.44 -3.25 -20.91
C GLY A 431 -9.51 -4.77 -21.00
N LEU A 432 -8.44 -5.41 -21.47
CA LEU A 432 -8.31 -6.86 -21.60
C LEU A 432 -7.09 -7.33 -20.81
N SER A 433 -7.11 -8.55 -20.28
CA SER A 433 -5.94 -9.13 -19.62
C SER A 433 -5.82 -10.63 -19.82
N THR A 434 -4.58 -11.11 -19.84
CA THR A 434 -4.22 -12.54 -19.80
C THR A 434 -4.08 -13.07 -18.38
N THR A 435 -4.37 -12.23 -17.38
CA THR A 435 -4.30 -12.58 -15.95
C THR A 435 -5.69 -12.59 -15.33
N LEU A 436 -5.85 -13.41 -14.30
CA LEU A 436 -7.06 -13.52 -13.52
C LEU A 436 -6.91 -12.76 -12.20
N SER A 437 -7.69 -11.71 -12.02
CA SER A 437 -7.83 -11.01 -10.75
C SER A 437 -9.30 -10.97 -10.34
N LEU A 438 -9.54 -10.96 -9.03
CA LEU A 438 -10.87 -10.70 -8.50
C LEU A 438 -11.19 -9.23 -8.66
N GLY A 439 -10.29 -8.34 -8.24
CA GLY A 439 -10.52 -6.91 -8.23
C GLY A 439 -11.47 -6.47 -7.11
N GLN A 440 -12.09 -5.31 -7.27
CA GLN A 440 -12.88 -4.68 -6.22
C GLN A 440 -14.09 -3.92 -6.77
N LYS A 441 -14.97 -3.48 -5.87
CA LYS A 441 -16.09 -2.60 -6.23
C LYS A 441 -15.57 -1.30 -6.79
N GLU A 442 -16.07 -0.92 -7.97
CA GLU A 442 -15.73 0.35 -8.63
C GLU A 442 -16.93 0.82 -9.44
N LYS A 443 -17.51 1.97 -9.08
CA LYS A 443 -18.77 2.43 -9.66
C LYS A 443 -18.59 2.74 -11.16
N GLY A 444 -19.52 2.25 -11.97
CA GLY A 444 -19.51 2.50 -13.42
C GLY A 444 -18.60 1.58 -14.22
N VAL A 445 -17.83 0.68 -13.58
CA VAL A 445 -17.03 -0.32 -14.28
C VAL A 445 -17.81 -1.62 -14.41
N ILE A 446 -17.75 -2.23 -15.60
CA ILE A 446 -18.31 -3.56 -15.86
C ILE A 446 -17.14 -4.49 -16.14
N SER A 447 -17.08 -5.60 -15.43
CA SER A 447 -16.01 -6.59 -15.54
C SER A 447 -16.55 -7.96 -15.92
N GLY A 448 -15.81 -8.72 -16.70
CA GLY A 448 -16.15 -10.10 -17.05
C GLY A 448 -14.95 -11.03 -17.04
N TRP A 449 -15.26 -12.32 -16.88
CA TRP A 449 -14.28 -13.40 -16.74
C TRP A 449 -14.60 -14.50 -17.75
N MET A 450 -13.59 -14.97 -18.47
CA MET A 450 -13.73 -16.06 -19.43
C MET A 450 -13.80 -17.40 -18.68
N ARG A 451 -14.98 -17.73 -18.13
CA ARG A 451 -15.17 -18.86 -17.21
C ARG A 451 -14.63 -20.18 -17.74
N GLU A 452 -14.91 -20.52 -18.99
CA GLU A 452 -14.39 -21.77 -19.56
C GLU A 452 -12.85 -21.83 -19.60
N ARG A 453 -12.18 -20.69 -19.84
CA ARG A 453 -10.71 -20.61 -19.81
C ARG A 453 -10.18 -20.73 -18.40
N ILE A 454 -10.87 -20.10 -17.45
CA ILE A 454 -10.54 -20.16 -16.02
C ILE A 454 -10.72 -21.58 -15.48
N GLU A 455 -11.80 -22.28 -15.83
CA GLU A 455 -11.99 -23.68 -15.44
C GLU A 455 -10.91 -24.59 -16.02
N ARG A 456 -10.44 -24.34 -17.25
CA ARG A 456 -9.27 -25.05 -17.80
C ARG A 456 -7.99 -24.77 -17.00
N LEU A 457 -7.77 -23.52 -16.58
CA LEU A 457 -6.65 -23.18 -15.71
C LEU A 457 -6.76 -23.91 -14.36
N ARG A 458 -7.93 -23.90 -13.73
CA ARG A 458 -8.22 -24.61 -12.46
C ARG A 458 -7.98 -26.11 -12.55
N ALA A 459 -8.31 -26.72 -13.69
CA ALA A 459 -8.06 -28.14 -13.95
C ALA A 459 -6.56 -28.51 -14.08
N THR A 460 -5.66 -27.52 -14.14
CA THR A 460 -4.21 -27.75 -14.19
C THR A 460 -3.72 -28.45 -12.91
N LYS A 461 -3.08 -29.61 -13.09
CA LYS A 461 -2.46 -30.36 -11.99
C LYS A 461 -1.08 -29.78 -11.69
N CYS A 462 -0.95 -29.17 -10.51
CA CYS A 462 0.36 -28.84 -9.96
C CYS A 462 1.08 -30.10 -9.48
N LYS A 463 2.35 -30.23 -9.81
CA LYS A 463 3.20 -31.30 -9.27
C LYS A 463 3.37 -31.06 -7.77
N ALA A 464 3.28 -32.14 -7.00
CA ALA A 464 3.42 -32.11 -5.55
C ALA A 464 4.88 -31.94 -5.12
#